data_AF-A0A8J4TFY3-F1
#
_entry.id   AF-A0A8J4TFY3-F1
#
_cell.length_a   1.000
_cell.length_b   1.000
_cell.length_c   1.000
_cell.angle_alpha   90.00
_cell.angle_beta   90.00
_cell.angle_gamma   90.00
#
_symmetry.space_group_name_H-M   'P 1'
#
loop_
_entity.id
_entity.type
_entity.pdbx_description
1 polymer ?
#
loop_
_entity_poly.entity_id
_entity_poly.type
_entity_poly.pdbx_seq_one_letter_code
_entity_poly.pdbx_strand_id
1 'polypeptide(L)'
;MDEANVWHQMFYFMYNFVITHLVAAGVCFLLTTLIKYNFGRLRPHFLEICQPDTLPSPAQPYVSSYTCRGTNRKALEDVFLSFLSGHASAAAVGVTYAVLYLQERMHLKIVPLVRPLIQTTYICSCFYVIFTRFTDFKHHVTDLIGGLLLGILCGLVFFLRYLSQMRTIGL
;
A
#
# COMPACT_ATOMS: atom_id res chain seq x y z
N MET A 1 -33.87 9.72 -22.22
CA MET A 1 -32.41 9.54 -22.35
C MET A 1 -32.21 8.31 -23.20
N ASP A 2 -31.60 8.46 -24.37
CA ASP A 2 -31.34 7.34 -25.27
C ASP A 2 -30.38 6.34 -24.59
N GLU A 3 -30.69 5.05 -24.67
CA GLU A 3 -29.87 3.94 -24.16
C GLU A 3 -28.39 4.11 -24.51
N ALA A 4 -28.09 4.53 -25.74
CA ALA A 4 -26.73 4.79 -26.21
C ALA A 4 -25.96 5.82 -25.36
N ASN A 5 -26.63 6.89 -24.90
CA ASN A 5 -25.99 7.92 -24.07
C ASN A 5 -25.65 7.40 -22.66
N VAL A 6 -26.44 6.47 -22.13
CA VAL A 6 -26.18 5.86 -20.81
C VAL A 6 -24.91 5.00 -20.85
N TRP A 7 -24.77 4.17 -21.87
CA TRP A 7 -23.58 3.32 -22.05
C TRP A 7 -22.31 4.15 -22.26
N HIS A 8 -22.39 5.22 -23.06
CA HIS A 8 -21.26 6.14 -23.26
C HIS A 8 -20.84 6.84 -21.96
N GLN A 9 -21.79 7.34 -21.16
CA GLN A 9 -21.49 7.92 -19.85
C GLN A 9 -20.88 6.92 -18.89
N MET A 10 -21.43 5.70 -18.82
CA MET A 10 -20.90 4.67 -17.93
C MET A 10 -19.47 4.26 -18.31
N PHE A 11 -19.20 4.08 -19.60
CA PHE A 11 -17.86 3.81 -20.11
C PHE A 11 -16.88 4.94 -19.75
N TYR A 12 -17.29 6.19 -19.95
CA TYR A 12 -16.47 7.36 -19.59
C TYR A 12 -16.12 7.40 -18.09
N PHE A 13 -17.09 7.11 -17.21
CA PHE A 13 -16.83 7.08 -15.77
C PHE A 13 -15.91 5.94 -15.35
N MET A 14 -16.07 4.75 -15.96
CA MET A 14 -15.19 3.60 -15.73
C MET A 14 -13.78 3.86 -16.24
N TYR A 15 -13.63 4.44 -17.42
CA TYR A 15 -12.34 4.83 -17.99
C TYR A 15 -11.58 5.77 -17.05
N ASN A 16 -12.23 6.86 -16.61
CA ASN A 16 -11.61 7.81 -15.70
C ASN A 16 -11.28 7.19 -14.33
N PHE A 17 -12.15 6.32 -13.81
CA PHE A 17 -11.91 5.58 -12.57
C PHE A 17 -10.63 4.73 -12.66
N VAL A 18 -10.49 3.94 -13.73
CA VAL A 18 -9.32 3.08 -13.91
C VAL A 18 -8.04 3.89 -14.07
N ILE A 19 -8.05 4.93 -14.91
CA ILE A 19 -6.86 5.76 -15.15
C ILE A 19 -6.41 6.47 -13.87
N THR A 20 -7.33 7.10 -13.15
CA THR A 20 -6.98 7.81 -11.91
C THR A 20 -6.53 6.85 -10.81
N HIS A 21 -7.09 5.64 -10.73
CA HIS A 21 -6.59 4.59 -9.85
C HIS A 21 -5.16 4.17 -10.21
N LEU A 22 -4.87 3.93 -11.50
CA LEU A 22 -3.53 3.55 -11.96
C LEU A 22 -2.50 4.66 -11.68
N VAL A 23 -2.87 5.92 -11.85
CA VAL A 23 -2.00 7.05 -11.50
C VAL A 23 -1.76 7.08 -9.98
N ALA A 24 -2.79 6.90 -9.16
CA ALA A 24 -2.64 6.86 -7.70
C ALA A 24 -1.72 5.71 -7.25
N ALA A 25 -1.89 4.52 -7.82
CA ALA A 25 -1.05 3.36 -7.55
C ALA A 25 0.39 3.57 -8.02
N GLY A 26 0.59 4.14 -9.21
CA GLY A 26 1.90 4.45 -9.77
C GLY A 26 2.67 5.47 -8.92
N VAL A 27 2.01 6.55 -8.49
CA VAL A 27 2.61 7.55 -7.59
C VAL A 27 2.94 6.94 -6.23
N CYS A 28 2.04 6.14 -5.66
CA CYS A 28 2.28 5.45 -4.39
C CYS A 28 3.47 4.48 -4.49
N PHE A 29 3.55 3.72 -5.58
CA PHE A 29 4.66 2.81 -5.85
C PHE A 29 5.99 3.54 -6.03
N LEU A 30 6.00 4.64 -6.78
CA LEU A 30 7.18 5.46 -6.99
C LEU A 30 7.69 6.03 -5.67
N LEU A 31 6.81 6.66 -4.88
CA LEU A 31 7.16 7.22 -3.57
C LEU A 31 7.66 6.14 -2.61
N THR A 32 6.98 4.99 -2.57
CA THR A 32 7.41 3.86 -1.74
C THR A 32 8.80 3.39 -2.13
N THR A 33 9.06 3.26 -3.43
CA THR A 33 10.37 2.83 -3.95
C THR A 33 11.46 3.84 -3.63
N LEU A 34 11.22 5.13 -3.87
CA LEU A 34 12.18 6.19 -3.56
C LEU A 34 12.55 6.18 -2.06
N ILE A 35 11.56 6.16 -1.18
CA ILE A 35 11.79 6.12 0.28
C ILE A 35 12.56 4.86 0.68
N LYS A 36 12.16 3.70 0.14
CA LYS A 36 12.74 2.40 0.47
C LYS A 36 14.22 2.30 0.11
N TYR A 37 14.62 2.80 -1.05
CA TYR A 37 16.03 2.78 -1.49
C TYR A 37 16.90 3.88 -0.85
N ASN A 38 16.31 4.96 -0.32
CA ASN A 38 17.05 6.03 0.35
C ASN A 38 17.22 5.82 1.87
N PHE A 39 16.28 5.15 2.55
CA PHE A 39 16.34 5.00 4.01
C PHE A 39 17.31 3.91 4.49
N GLY A 40 17.47 2.81 3.74
CA GLY A 40 18.42 1.75 4.09
C GLY A 40 18.16 1.01 5.41
N ARG A 41 16.93 1.04 5.95
CA ARG A 41 16.62 0.42 7.25
C ARG A 41 16.68 -1.11 7.19
N LEU A 42 17.32 -1.70 8.18
CA LEU A 42 17.44 -3.16 8.37
C LEU A 42 16.10 -3.85 8.69
N ARG A 43 15.85 -4.98 8.02
CA ARG A 43 14.69 -5.86 8.28
C ARG A 43 14.87 -6.67 9.57
N PRO A 44 13.78 -7.10 10.24
CA PRO A 44 13.86 -7.87 11.50
C PRO A 44 14.69 -9.18 11.41
N HIS A 45 14.65 -9.88 10.29
CA HIS A 45 15.37 -11.15 10.05
C HIS A 45 16.82 -10.95 9.55
N PHE A 46 17.41 -9.77 9.77
CA PHE A 46 18.77 -9.45 9.34
C PHE A 46 19.83 -10.42 9.87
N LEU A 47 19.78 -10.76 11.16
CA LEU A 47 20.80 -11.60 11.81
C LEU A 47 20.87 -13.01 11.23
N GLU A 48 19.72 -13.55 10.83
CA GLU A 48 19.61 -14.87 10.22
C GLU A 48 20.27 -14.92 8.83
N ILE A 49 20.09 -13.85 8.03
CA ILE A 49 20.64 -13.76 6.67
C ILE A 49 22.12 -13.39 6.70
N CYS A 50 22.49 -12.33 7.42
CA CYS A 50 23.85 -11.80 7.39
C CYS A 50 24.83 -12.69 8.15
N GLN A 51 24.44 -13.24 9.30
CA GLN A 51 25.32 -13.99 10.21
C GLN A 51 26.65 -13.25 10.45
N PRO A 52 26.61 -12.09 11.14
CA PRO A 52 27.80 -11.27 11.35
C PRO A 52 28.84 -12.04 12.18
N ASP A 53 30.12 -11.80 11.88
CA ASP A 53 31.26 -12.36 12.60
C ASP A 53 31.41 -11.79 14.02
N THR A 54 30.94 -10.57 14.23
CA THR A 54 30.95 -9.87 15.52
C THR A 54 29.53 -9.66 16.03
N LEU A 55 29.31 -9.94 17.32
CA LEU A 55 28.03 -9.72 18.01
C LEU A 55 28.17 -8.67 19.11
N PRO A 56 27.09 -7.95 19.45
CA PRO A 56 27.10 -6.98 20.54
C PRO A 56 27.54 -7.63 21.85
N SER A 57 28.41 -6.94 22.58
CA SER A 57 28.87 -7.37 23.91
C SER A 57 28.58 -6.28 24.94
N PRO A 58 28.58 -6.55 26.26
CA PRO A 58 28.39 -5.52 27.27
C PRO A 58 29.40 -4.36 27.17
N ALA A 59 30.60 -4.62 26.66
CA ALA A 59 31.64 -3.62 26.43
C ALA A 59 31.45 -2.86 25.10
N GLN A 60 30.74 -3.44 24.14
CA GLN A 60 30.44 -2.86 22.83
C GLN A 60 28.98 -3.13 22.46
N PRO A 61 28.04 -2.35 22.99
CA PRO A 61 26.61 -2.53 22.73
C PRO A 61 26.24 -2.21 21.27
N TYR A 62 27.08 -1.44 20.57
CA TYR A 62 26.89 -1.09 19.16
C TYR A 62 28.06 -1.61 18.32
N VAL A 63 27.73 -2.39 17.29
CA VAL A 63 28.69 -2.93 16.32
C VAL A 63 28.52 -2.15 15.01
N SER A 64 29.49 -1.31 14.67
CA SER A 64 29.48 -0.50 13.43
C SER A 64 30.20 -1.16 12.25
N SER A 65 31.09 -2.12 12.53
CA SER A 65 31.84 -2.86 11.51
C SER A 65 31.64 -4.35 11.72
N TYR A 66 31.11 -5.03 10.69
CA TYR A 66 30.87 -6.46 10.67
C TYR A 66 31.02 -6.99 9.24
N THR A 67 31.39 -8.26 9.13
CA THR A 67 31.40 -8.98 7.85
C THR A 67 30.30 -10.03 7.86
N CYS A 68 29.37 -9.95 6.90
CA CYS A 68 28.34 -10.99 6.75
C CYS A 68 28.96 -12.28 6.20
N ARG A 69 28.67 -13.40 6.86
CA ARG A 69 29.06 -14.74 6.39
C ARG A 69 28.03 -15.37 5.45
N GLY A 70 26.83 -14.78 5.34
CA GLY A 70 25.79 -15.25 4.43
C GLY A 70 26.25 -15.31 2.97
N THR A 71 25.83 -16.34 2.24
CA THR A 71 26.22 -16.58 0.84
C THR A 71 25.24 -15.99 -0.18
N ASN A 72 23.99 -15.77 0.21
CA ASN A 72 22.94 -15.30 -0.69
C ASN A 72 22.98 -13.77 -0.88
N ARG A 73 23.66 -13.32 -1.95
CA ARG A 73 23.83 -11.90 -2.26
C ARG A 73 22.52 -11.12 -2.40
N LYS A 74 21.52 -11.70 -3.07
CA LYS A 74 20.21 -11.04 -3.24
C LYS A 74 19.51 -10.83 -1.90
N ALA A 75 19.56 -11.83 -1.03
CA ALA A 75 19.01 -11.71 0.31
C ALA A 75 19.74 -10.65 1.15
N LEU A 76 21.07 -10.53 0.99
CA LEU A 76 21.90 -9.53 1.67
C LEU A 76 21.64 -8.09 1.20
N GLU A 77 21.27 -7.88 -0.06
CA GLU A 77 20.87 -6.55 -0.54
C GLU A 77 19.46 -6.20 -0.03
N ASP A 78 18.57 -7.20 0.02
CA ASP A 78 17.19 -7.04 0.44
C ASP A 78 17.02 -6.67 1.93
N VAL A 79 17.97 -7.05 2.80
CA VAL A 79 17.86 -6.78 4.24
C VAL A 79 17.86 -5.29 4.59
N PHE A 80 18.40 -4.42 3.74
CA PHE A 80 18.40 -2.95 3.96
C PHE A 80 17.13 -2.26 3.47
N LEU A 81 16.19 -3.02 2.90
CA LEU A 81 15.00 -2.49 2.28
C LEU A 81 13.77 -2.75 3.16
N SER A 82 13.83 -2.36 4.44
CA SER A 82 12.71 -2.53 5.41
C SER A 82 11.75 -1.35 5.42
N PHE A 83 12.27 -0.11 5.41
CA PHE A 83 11.44 1.07 5.67
C PHE A 83 10.47 1.33 4.53
N LEU A 84 9.22 1.60 4.93
CA LEU A 84 8.02 1.66 4.11
C LEU A 84 7.69 0.34 3.39
N SER A 85 6.63 -0.34 3.85
CA SER A 85 6.19 -1.58 3.22
C SER A 85 5.41 -1.33 1.93
N GLY A 86 5.96 -1.79 0.81
CA GLY A 86 5.29 -1.75 -0.50
C GLY A 86 4.01 -2.58 -0.58
N HIS A 87 3.91 -3.68 0.15
CA HIS A 87 2.70 -4.49 0.19
C HIS A 87 1.59 -3.76 0.96
N ALA A 88 1.94 -3.13 2.08
CA ALA A 88 0.99 -2.34 2.87
C ALA A 88 0.52 -1.11 2.08
N SER A 89 1.41 -0.38 1.42
CA SER A 89 1.03 0.81 0.64
C SER A 89 0.20 0.47 -0.60
N ALA A 90 0.53 -0.60 -1.31
CA ALA A 90 -0.25 -1.08 -2.46
C ALA A 90 -1.65 -1.57 -2.04
N ALA A 91 -1.76 -2.35 -0.96
CA ALA A 91 -3.05 -2.80 -0.45
C ALA A 91 -3.91 -1.61 0.02
N ALA A 92 -3.29 -0.66 0.72
CA ALA A 92 -3.97 0.53 1.23
C ALA A 92 -4.51 1.41 0.10
N VAL A 93 -3.71 1.75 -0.93
CA VAL A 93 -4.20 2.57 -2.05
C VAL A 93 -5.34 1.88 -2.80
N GLY A 94 -5.26 0.56 -3.03
CA GLY A 94 -6.31 -0.22 -3.66
C GLY A 94 -7.62 -0.22 -2.88
N VAL A 95 -7.54 -0.54 -1.58
CA VAL A 95 -8.72 -0.64 -0.73
C VAL A 95 -9.34 0.72 -0.45
N THR A 96 -8.55 1.77 -0.23
CA THR A 96 -9.07 3.14 -0.10
C THR A 96 -9.87 3.53 -1.34
N TYR A 97 -9.33 3.26 -2.53
CA TYR A 97 -10.01 3.59 -3.79
C TYR A 97 -11.32 2.79 -3.97
N ALA A 98 -11.30 1.50 -3.68
CA ALA A 98 -12.48 0.62 -3.77
C ALA A 98 -13.58 1.03 -2.77
N VAL A 99 -13.22 1.28 -1.51
CA VAL A 99 -14.17 1.66 -0.45
C VAL A 99 -14.87 2.98 -0.79
N LEU A 100 -14.11 3.98 -1.23
CA LEU A 100 -14.66 5.28 -1.62
C LEU A 100 -15.53 5.20 -2.88
N TYR A 101 -15.13 4.39 -3.86
CA TYR A 101 -15.94 4.18 -5.05
C TYR A 101 -17.28 3.51 -4.74
N LEU A 102 -17.27 2.47 -3.90
CA LEU A 102 -18.49 1.82 -3.42
C LEU A 102 -19.36 2.80 -2.63
N GLN A 103 -18.75 3.70 -1.87
CA GLN A 103 -19.47 4.74 -1.12
C GLN A 103 -20.28 5.65 -2.06
N GLU A 104 -19.69 6.07 -3.17
CA GLU A 104 -20.29 7.03 -4.12
C GLU A 104 -21.22 6.39 -5.16
N ARG A 105 -21.08 5.09 -5.46
CA ARG A 105 -21.84 4.44 -6.55
C ARG A 105 -22.88 3.43 -6.07
N MET A 106 -22.66 2.77 -4.94
CA MET A 106 -23.53 1.70 -4.48
C MET A 106 -24.62 2.23 -3.53
N HIS A 107 -25.71 2.75 -4.10
CA HIS A 107 -26.86 3.22 -3.32
C HIS A 107 -28.00 2.19 -3.32
N LEU A 108 -27.95 1.25 -2.37
CA LEU A 108 -28.97 0.20 -2.23
C LEU A 108 -30.03 0.62 -1.19
N LYS A 109 -31.22 0.99 -1.66
CA LYS A 109 -32.34 1.41 -0.78
C LYS A 109 -32.96 0.27 0.02
N ILE A 110 -33.00 -0.93 -0.56
CA ILE A 110 -33.70 -2.11 0.01
C ILE A 110 -32.79 -2.89 0.98
N VAL A 111 -31.49 -2.97 0.66
CA VAL A 111 -30.50 -3.74 1.44
C VAL A 111 -29.29 -2.87 1.80
N PRO A 112 -29.45 -1.86 2.66
CA PRO A 112 -28.41 -0.86 2.92
C PRO A 112 -27.15 -1.45 3.57
N LEU A 113 -27.25 -2.61 4.23
CA LEU A 113 -26.12 -3.28 4.91
C LEU A 113 -25.14 -3.95 3.94
N VAL A 114 -25.54 -4.22 2.69
CA VAL A 114 -24.66 -4.89 1.71
C VAL A 114 -23.42 -4.04 1.41
N ARG A 115 -23.59 -2.71 1.28
CA ARG A 115 -22.47 -1.79 1.01
C ARG A 115 -21.40 -1.83 2.12
N PRO A 116 -21.72 -1.58 3.41
CA PRO A 116 -20.71 -1.63 4.47
C PRO A 116 -20.12 -3.04 4.65
N LEU A 117 -20.86 -4.12 4.41
CA LEU A 117 -20.28 -5.48 4.46
C LEU A 117 -19.20 -5.70 3.40
N ILE A 118 -19.44 -5.25 2.18
CA ILE A 118 -18.45 -5.33 1.10
C ILE A 118 -17.24 -4.44 1.45
N GLN A 119 -17.46 -3.20 1.90
CA GLN A 119 -16.38 -2.29 2.31
C GLN A 119 -15.54 -2.88 3.45
N THR A 120 -16.17 -3.46 4.47
CA THR A 120 -15.49 -4.15 5.57
C THR A 120 -14.65 -5.31 5.06
N THR A 121 -15.15 -6.08 4.08
CA THR A 121 -14.38 -7.19 3.48
C THR A 121 -13.08 -6.70 2.83
N TYR A 122 -13.13 -5.59 2.08
CA TYR A 122 -11.93 -4.96 1.52
C TYR A 122 -10.97 -4.44 2.60
N ILE A 123 -11.50 -3.84 3.66
CA ILE A 123 -10.67 -3.36 4.78
C ILE A 123 -9.99 -4.55 5.47
N CYS A 124 -10.71 -5.63 5.73
CA CYS A 124 -10.17 -6.86 6.30
C CYS A 124 -9.08 -7.49 5.42
N SER A 125 -9.24 -7.49 4.09
CA SER A 125 -8.21 -8.01 3.18
C SER A 125 -6.94 -7.14 3.20
N CYS A 126 -7.07 -5.82 3.34
CA CYS A 126 -5.91 -4.93 3.55
C CYS A 126 -5.15 -5.31 4.82
N PHE A 127 -5.87 -5.45 5.94
CA PHE A 127 -5.25 -5.85 7.21
C PHE A 127 -4.61 -7.23 7.13
N TYR A 128 -5.25 -8.19 6.45
CA TYR A 128 -4.67 -9.51 6.23
C TYR A 128 -3.30 -9.43 5.52
N VAL A 129 -3.19 -8.65 4.44
CA VAL A 129 -1.90 -8.41 3.76
C VAL A 129 -0.87 -7.82 4.72
N ILE A 130 -1.25 -6.82 5.52
CA ILE A 130 -0.35 -6.20 6.51
C ILE A 130 0.12 -7.22 7.55
N PHE A 131 -0.79 -8.03 8.09
CA PHE A 131 -0.46 -9.05 9.08
C PHE A 131 0.51 -10.08 8.53
N THR A 132 0.34 -10.52 7.28
CA THR A 132 1.30 -11.47 6.66
C THR A 132 2.73 -10.90 6.61
N ARG A 133 2.87 -9.59 6.41
CA ARG A 133 4.18 -8.93 6.37
C ARG A 133 4.82 -8.81 7.76
N PHE A 134 3.99 -8.71 8.79
CA PHE A 134 4.41 -8.72 10.19
C PHE A 134 4.87 -10.14 10.60
N THR A 135 4.07 -11.16 10.31
CA THR A 135 4.37 -12.55 10.67
C THR A 135 5.57 -13.13 9.91
N ASP A 136 5.82 -12.68 8.69
CA ASP A 136 6.99 -13.09 7.90
C ASP A 136 8.30 -12.40 8.35
N PHE A 137 8.26 -11.59 9.42
CA PHE A 137 9.38 -10.80 9.94
C PHE A 137 10.06 -9.92 8.87
N LYS A 138 9.33 -9.52 7.82
CA LYS A 138 9.86 -8.72 6.71
C LYS A 138 9.91 -7.23 7.04
N HIS A 139 9.05 -6.75 7.92
CA HIS A 139 8.89 -5.33 8.23
C HIS A 139 8.66 -5.10 9.72
N HIS A 140 9.15 -3.97 10.22
CA HIS A 140 8.76 -3.47 11.54
C HIS A 140 7.34 -2.89 11.48
N VAL A 141 6.64 -2.83 12.62
CA VAL A 141 5.27 -2.27 12.70
C VAL A 141 5.24 -0.83 12.17
N THR A 142 6.27 -0.03 12.45
CA THR A 142 6.39 1.35 11.93
C THR A 142 6.47 1.40 10.40
N ASP A 143 7.08 0.40 9.77
CA ASP A 143 7.22 0.35 8.31
C ASP A 143 5.86 0.02 7.65
N LEU A 144 5.04 -0.78 8.33
CA LEU A 144 3.68 -1.12 7.94
C LEU A 144 2.73 0.08 8.10
N ILE A 145 2.82 0.79 9.23
CA ILE A 145 2.04 2.02 9.47
C ILE A 145 2.40 3.08 8.42
N GLY A 146 3.69 3.29 8.15
CA GLY A 146 4.13 4.24 7.13
C GLY A 146 3.60 3.88 5.74
N GLY A 147 3.64 2.59 5.36
CA GLY A 147 3.05 2.12 4.11
C GLY A 147 1.54 2.35 4.03
N LEU A 148 0.80 2.02 5.10
CA LEU A 148 -0.64 2.23 5.19
C LEU A 148 -1.02 3.71 5.04
N LEU A 149 -0.33 4.60 5.76
CA LEU A 149 -0.58 6.05 5.69
C LEU A 149 -0.30 6.60 4.29
N LEU A 150 0.81 6.20 3.65
CA LEU A 150 1.13 6.64 2.30
C LEU A 150 0.06 6.17 1.30
N GLY A 151 -0.33 4.90 1.36
CA GLY A 151 -1.34 4.34 0.46
C GLY A 151 -2.71 5.01 0.61
N ILE A 152 -3.16 5.22 1.85
CA ILE A 152 -4.40 5.96 2.14
C ILE A 152 -4.31 7.39 1.61
N LEU A 153 -3.20 8.09 1.85
CA LEU A 153 -3.02 9.47 1.39
C LEU A 153 -3.08 9.58 -0.14
N CYS A 154 -2.33 8.73 -0.86
CA CYS A 154 -2.37 8.68 -2.31
C CYS A 154 -3.79 8.35 -2.81
N GLY A 155 -4.43 7.32 -2.25
CA GLY A 155 -5.79 6.93 -2.62
C GLY A 155 -6.80 8.06 -2.44
N LEU A 156 -6.78 8.73 -1.28
CA LEU A 156 -7.67 9.85 -0.97
C LEU A 156 -7.45 11.03 -1.92
N VAL A 157 -6.21 11.49 -2.09
CA VAL A 157 -5.91 12.67 -2.92
C VAL A 157 -6.39 12.46 -4.35
N PHE A 158 -6.07 11.32 -4.96
CA PHE A 158 -6.46 11.04 -6.35
C PHE A 158 -7.95 10.75 -6.49
N PHE A 159 -8.58 10.08 -5.52
CA PHE A 159 -10.03 9.86 -5.54
C PHE A 159 -10.81 11.17 -5.41
N LEU A 160 -10.39 12.08 -4.54
CA LEU A 160 -11.04 13.40 -4.40
C LEU A 160 -10.91 14.23 -5.67
N ARG A 161 -9.79 14.14 -6.38
CA ARG A 161 -9.63 14.77 -7.71
C ARG A 161 -10.59 14.15 -8.73
N TYR A 162 -10.68 12.83 -8.80
CA TYR A 162 -11.65 12.12 -9.63
C TYR A 162 -13.09 12.55 -9.31
N LEU A 163 -13.46 12.58 -8.03
CA LEU A 163 -14.80 12.97 -7.58
C LEU A 163 -15.13 14.42 -7.97
N SER A 164 -14.17 15.34 -7.82
CA SER A 164 -14.37 16.74 -8.21
C SER A 164 -14.64 16.88 -9.71
N GLN A 165 -13.90 16.15 -10.55
CA GLN A 165 -14.09 16.15 -12.00
C GLN A 165 -15.44 15.55 -12.39
N MET A 166 -15.87 14.47 -11.72
CA MET A 166 -17.19 13.88 -11.95
C MET A 166 -18.34 14.82 -11.60
N ARG A 167 -18.24 15.53 -10.48
CA ARG A 167 -19.29 16.48 -10.07
C ARG A 167 -19.44 17.63 -11.05
N THR A 168 -18.34 18.09 -11.65
CA THR A 168 -18.36 19.15 -12.67
C THR A 168 -19.00 18.70 -13.99
N ILE A 169 -18.87 17.42 -14.36
CA ILE A 169 -19.41 16.88 -15.62
C ILE A 169 -20.88 16.43 -15.48
N GLY A 170 -21.33 16.15 -14.25
CA GLY A 170 -22.70 15.77 -13.92
C GLY A 170 -23.65 16.95 -13.63
N LEU A 171 -23.26 18.18 -13.94
CA LEU A 171 -24.06 19.41 -13.88
C LEU A 171 -24.28 19.97 -15.29
#